data_AF-A0A7X7WN95-F1
#
_entry.id   AF-A0A7X7WN95-F1
#
_cell.length_a   1.000
_cell.length_b   1.000
_cell.length_c   1.000
_cell.angle_alpha   90.00
_cell.angle_beta   90.00
_cell.angle_gamma   90.00
#
_symmetry.space_group_name_H-M   'P 1'
#
loop_
_entity.id
_entity.type
_entity.pdbx_description
1 polymer ?
#
loop_
_entity_poly.entity_id
_entity_poly.type
_entity_poly.pdbx_seq_one_letter_code
_entity_poly.pdbx_strand_id
1 'polypeptide(L)'
;MSEIIIYKASAGSGKTWQLTYEYLRILFSRPDDYRHVLAVTFTNKATEEMRNRILEELRQMAAGESTSLARRLIDDGIVPPGEMKEKASRILRILLHNFSRFTVTTIDSFFQRILKSFAREAGIPFYRELILDDKMVLEETIDQLFFHLNEHPFLQDWLVNYTLDRIRQGSSWNVHNEVSLLGKEILRESYPGALAPAQQSFSDEQREQWQGLLFGKEKKLKENLIATGKRACEIAGRFGLNVNDFAGKSRSVMAYFERLAAGTIAEPSDTLLSARTDETKWFSKTSEKKDLIRQAMDAGMLQLLEQSIETLRELYTIQTLTRNFYVWAILSDLAELLHEYLAEQNLHLLSDTHKILHQLI
;
A
#
# COMPACT_ATOMS: atom_id res chain seq x y z
N MET A 1 -10.55 21.56 -35.37
CA MET A 1 -10.30 20.50 -34.38
C MET A 1 -8.96 19.87 -34.72
N SER A 2 -8.00 19.89 -33.80
CA SER A 2 -6.71 19.23 -34.01
C SER A 2 -6.92 17.71 -34.02
N GLU A 3 -6.45 17.04 -35.06
CA GLU A 3 -6.56 15.59 -35.20
C GLU A 3 -5.57 14.90 -34.25
N ILE A 4 -6.07 13.97 -33.43
CA ILE A 4 -5.23 13.18 -32.51
C ILE A 4 -4.64 12.02 -33.31
N ILE A 5 -3.31 12.00 -33.45
CA ILE A 5 -2.60 10.93 -34.16
C ILE A 5 -2.04 9.94 -33.14
N ILE A 6 -2.44 8.66 -33.27
CA ILE A 6 -2.01 7.59 -32.39
C ILE A 6 -1.11 6.63 -33.16
N TYR A 7 0.17 6.57 -32.78
CA TYR A 7 1.12 5.59 -33.32
C TYR A 7 1.15 4.34 -32.43
N LYS A 8 0.55 3.24 -32.90
CA LYS A 8 0.67 1.92 -32.27
C LYS A 8 1.90 1.20 -32.79
N ALA A 9 2.71 0.65 -31.89
CA ALA A 9 3.94 -0.02 -32.30
C ALA A 9 4.44 -1.01 -31.25
N SER A 10 4.96 -2.15 -31.69
CA SER A 10 5.53 -3.23 -30.88
C SER A 10 6.99 -2.97 -30.49
N ALA A 11 7.60 -3.82 -29.65
CA ALA A 11 9.04 -3.72 -29.39
C ALA A 11 9.83 -3.84 -30.70
N GLY A 12 10.84 -2.97 -30.89
CA GLY A 12 11.67 -2.97 -32.10
C GLY A 12 11.06 -2.38 -33.38
N SER A 13 9.78 -1.97 -33.37
CA SER A 13 9.09 -1.51 -34.60
C SER A 13 9.31 -0.03 -34.96
N GLY A 14 10.43 0.57 -34.54
CA GLY A 14 10.82 1.93 -34.96
C GLY A 14 10.08 3.09 -34.28
N LYS A 15 9.43 2.90 -33.12
CA LYS A 15 8.72 3.99 -32.38
C LYS A 15 9.55 5.25 -32.22
N THR A 16 10.75 5.08 -31.66
CA THR A 16 11.66 6.20 -31.41
C THR A 16 12.06 6.88 -32.71
N TRP A 17 12.24 6.12 -33.79
CA TRP A 17 12.55 6.68 -35.11
C TRP A 17 11.39 7.51 -35.67
N GLN A 18 10.15 7.02 -35.57
CA GLN A 18 8.96 7.78 -35.99
C GLN A 18 8.77 9.06 -35.15
N LEU A 19 8.96 9.00 -33.83
CA LEU A 19 8.85 10.18 -32.98
C LEU A 19 9.93 11.22 -33.28
N THR A 20 11.17 10.79 -33.54
CA THR A 20 12.24 11.68 -34.01
C THR A 20 11.87 12.30 -35.35
N TYR A 21 11.34 11.51 -36.30
CA TYR A 21 10.87 12.01 -37.58
C TYR A 21 9.83 13.12 -37.43
N GLU A 22 8.77 12.91 -36.65
CA GLU A 22 7.72 13.93 -36.45
C GLU A 22 8.28 15.19 -35.80
N TYR A 23 9.18 15.05 -34.81
CA TYR A 23 9.82 16.20 -34.18
C TYR A 23 10.63 17.01 -35.21
N LEU A 24 11.48 16.33 -35.99
CA LEU A 24 12.28 16.97 -37.04
C LEU A 24 11.39 17.61 -38.11
N ARG A 25 10.33 16.92 -38.54
CA ARG A 25 9.35 17.46 -39.51
C ARG A 25 8.77 18.80 -39.04
N ILE A 26 8.42 18.93 -37.76
CA ILE A 26 7.97 20.21 -37.19
C ILE A 26 9.08 21.27 -37.29
N LEU A 27 10.30 20.95 -36.86
CA LEU A 27 11.43 21.88 -36.88
C LEU A 27 11.80 22.34 -38.30
N PHE A 28 11.78 21.43 -39.29
CA PHE A 28 12.10 21.75 -40.68
C PHE A 28 10.98 22.54 -41.36
N SER A 29 9.74 22.35 -40.95
CA SER A 29 8.61 23.16 -41.42
C SER A 29 8.66 24.58 -40.84
N ARG A 30 8.96 24.70 -39.54
CA ARG A 30 9.01 25.96 -38.80
C ARG A 30 10.11 25.92 -37.74
N PRO A 31 11.33 26.42 -38.05
CA PRO A 31 12.48 26.33 -37.15
C PRO A 31 12.27 26.96 -35.77
N ASP A 32 11.39 27.97 -35.66
CA ASP A 32 11.10 28.68 -34.41
C ASP A 32 10.08 27.97 -33.51
N ASP A 33 9.38 26.95 -34.03
CA ASP A 33 8.34 26.20 -33.32
C ASP A 33 8.89 25.21 -32.30
N TYR A 34 10.22 25.04 -32.20
CA TYR A 34 10.84 24.25 -31.14
C TYR A 34 10.40 24.66 -29.72
N ARG A 35 9.98 25.92 -29.54
CA ARG A 35 9.45 26.47 -28.28
C ARG A 35 8.00 26.08 -28.01
N HIS A 36 7.29 25.62 -29.03
CA HIS A 36 5.87 25.25 -29.01
C HIS A 36 5.66 23.73 -29.07
N VAL A 37 6.73 22.95 -29.19
CA VAL A 37 6.70 21.49 -29.13
C VAL A 37 7.03 21.02 -27.72
N LEU A 38 6.14 20.22 -27.14
CA LEU A 38 6.34 19.51 -25.89
C LEU A 38 6.46 18.02 -26.17
N ALA A 39 7.64 17.44 -25.95
CA ALA A 39 7.84 16.00 -25.96
C ALA A 39 7.99 15.50 -24.52
N VAL A 40 7.10 14.59 -24.11
CA VAL A 40 7.11 13.99 -22.77
C VAL A 40 7.40 12.49 -22.83
N THR A 41 8.19 11.99 -21.88
CA THR A 41 8.51 10.56 -21.74
C THR A 41 8.37 10.08 -20.30
N PHE A 42 8.38 8.75 -20.10
CA PHE A 42 8.28 8.16 -18.76
C PHE A 42 9.58 8.19 -17.95
N THR A 43 10.75 8.28 -18.59
CA THR A 43 12.03 8.13 -17.87
C THR A 43 13.05 9.17 -18.31
N ASN A 44 13.96 9.53 -17.41
CA ASN A 44 15.09 10.42 -17.71
C ASN A 44 15.96 9.85 -18.84
N LYS A 45 16.19 8.53 -18.83
CA LYS A 45 16.96 7.85 -19.89
C LYS A 45 16.31 7.98 -21.26
N ALA A 46 14.99 7.81 -21.36
CA ALA A 46 14.27 7.98 -22.62
C ALA A 46 14.28 9.44 -23.10
N THR A 47 14.22 10.40 -22.16
CA THR A 47 14.37 11.82 -22.46
C THR A 47 15.74 12.11 -23.07
N GLU A 48 16.82 11.65 -22.45
CA GLU A 48 18.18 11.84 -22.95
C GLU A 48 18.40 11.14 -24.31
N GLU A 49 17.92 9.90 -24.45
CA GLU A 49 17.99 9.17 -25.71
C GLU A 49 17.31 9.95 -26.85
N MET A 50 16.09 10.46 -26.61
CA MET A 50 15.34 11.22 -27.60
C MET A 50 16.03 12.55 -27.96
N ARG A 51 16.55 13.29 -26.96
CA ARG A 51 17.31 14.52 -27.18
C ARG A 51 18.56 14.26 -28.04
N ASN A 52 19.37 13.28 -27.65
CA ASN A 52 20.61 12.96 -28.33
C ASN A 52 20.35 12.53 -29.77
N ARG A 53 19.31 11.72 -30.01
CA ARG A 53 18.94 11.30 -31.36
C ARG A 53 18.55 12.48 -32.26
N ILE A 54 17.74 13.42 -31.76
CA ILE A 54 17.34 14.61 -32.53
C ILE A 54 18.56 15.45 -32.90
N LEU A 55 19.47 15.69 -31.94
CA LEU A 55 20.66 16.51 -32.17
C LEU A 55 21.65 15.82 -33.11
N GLU A 56 21.83 14.51 -32.97
CA GLU A 56 22.75 13.73 -33.80
C GLU A 56 22.27 13.67 -35.25
N GLU A 57 20.97 13.47 -35.48
CA GLU A 57 20.39 13.53 -36.83
C GLU A 57 20.56 14.92 -37.46
N LEU A 58 20.32 15.99 -36.70
CA LEU A 58 20.57 17.35 -37.16
C LEU A 58 22.06 17.60 -37.46
N ARG A 59 22.96 17.04 -36.65
CA ARG A 59 24.43 17.14 -36.85
C ARG A 59 24.86 16.44 -38.13
N GLN A 60 24.39 15.22 -38.37
CA GLN A 60 24.67 14.45 -39.59
C GLN A 60 24.12 15.17 -40.83
N MET A 61 22.87 15.64 -40.78
CA MET A 61 22.27 16.43 -41.87
C MET A 61 23.04 17.74 -42.12
N ALA A 62 23.49 18.43 -41.07
CA ALA A 62 24.31 19.65 -41.17
C ALA A 62 25.71 19.39 -41.74
N ALA A 63 26.26 18.19 -41.55
CA ALA A 63 27.50 17.74 -42.20
C ALA A 63 27.30 17.43 -43.70
N GLY A 64 26.04 17.28 -44.15
CA GLY A 64 25.68 16.87 -45.51
C GLY A 64 25.53 15.35 -45.67
N GLU A 65 25.43 14.61 -44.57
CA GLU A 65 25.18 13.17 -44.60
C GLU A 65 23.72 12.88 -44.93
N SER A 66 23.47 11.87 -45.77
CA SER A 66 22.12 11.46 -46.18
C SER A 66 21.60 10.34 -45.27
N THR A 67 21.07 10.73 -44.10
CA THR A 67 20.44 9.80 -43.13
C THR A 67 19.08 9.29 -43.63
N SER A 68 18.57 8.21 -43.03
CA SER A 68 17.24 7.68 -43.35
C SER A 68 16.13 8.70 -43.10
N LEU A 69 16.25 9.51 -42.04
CA LEU A 69 15.31 10.59 -41.72
C LEU A 69 15.43 11.76 -42.68
N ALA A 70 16.64 12.10 -43.13
CA ALA A 70 16.88 13.15 -44.11
C ALA A 70 16.19 12.82 -45.44
N ARG A 71 16.36 11.59 -45.93
CA ARG A 71 15.70 11.11 -47.16
C ARG A 71 14.19 11.19 -47.03
N ARG A 72 13.65 10.72 -45.90
CA ARG A 72 12.21 10.79 -45.68
C ARG A 72 11.66 12.23 -45.65
N LEU A 73 12.35 13.16 -45.01
CA LEU A 73 11.94 14.58 -45.01
C LEU A 73 11.92 15.19 -46.42
N ILE A 74 12.82 14.73 -47.29
CA ILE A 74 12.87 15.12 -48.71
C ILE A 74 11.73 14.46 -49.49
N ASP A 75 11.54 13.14 -49.33
CA ASP A 75 10.51 12.36 -50.02
C ASP A 75 9.10 12.85 -49.66
N ASP A 76 8.88 13.23 -48.40
CA ASP A 76 7.63 13.82 -47.90
C ASP A 76 7.48 15.31 -48.27
N GLY A 77 8.43 15.89 -49.00
CA GLY A 77 8.37 17.26 -49.52
C GLY A 77 8.54 18.37 -48.47
N ILE A 78 9.05 18.04 -47.27
CA ILE A 78 9.23 19.00 -46.17
C ILE A 78 10.43 19.91 -46.44
N VAL A 79 11.49 19.38 -47.06
CA VAL A 79 12.71 20.13 -47.39
C VAL A 79 13.20 19.79 -48.79
N PRO A 80 13.51 20.78 -49.65
CA PRO A 80 14.17 20.51 -50.92
C PRO A 80 15.56 19.89 -50.72
N PRO A 81 15.99 18.92 -51.56
CA PRO A 81 17.28 18.24 -51.40
C PRO A 81 18.48 19.19 -51.27
N GLY A 82 18.48 20.30 -52.02
CA GLY A 82 19.58 21.29 -52.03
C GLY A 82 19.66 22.14 -50.76
N GLU A 83 18.59 22.23 -49.97
CA GLU A 83 18.52 23.10 -48.79
C GLU A 83 18.73 22.35 -47.47
N MET A 84 18.79 21.02 -47.51
CA MET A 84 18.83 20.17 -46.33
C MET A 84 19.95 20.56 -45.35
N LYS A 85 21.17 20.68 -45.88
CA LYS A 85 22.36 20.98 -45.08
C LYS A 85 22.29 22.34 -44.40
N GLU A 86 21.88 23.37 -45.14
CA GLU A 86 21.79 24.74 -44.62
C GLU A 86 20.69 24.86 -43.56
N LYS A 87 19.50 24.30 -43.83
CA LYS A 87 18.39 24.29 -42.87
C LYS A 87 18.73 23.51 -41.61
N ALA A 88 19.33 22.32 -41.73
CA ALA A 88 19.75 21.52 -40.59
C ALA A 88 20.78 22.27 -39.73
N SER A 89 21.77 22.91 -40.36
CA SER A 89 22.79 23.72 -39.67
C SER A 89 22.16 24.88 -38.89
N ARG A 90 21.18 25.56 -39.50
CA ARG A 90 20.45 26.66 -38.84
C ARG A 90 19.63 26.16 -37.65
N ILE A 91 18.86 25.09 -37.81
CA ILE A 91 18.03 24.50 -36.74
C ILE A 91 18.92 24.03 -35.59
N LEU A 92 19.99 23.30 -35.88
CA LEU A 92 20.95 22.83 -34.88
C LEU A 92 21.52 24.00 -34.09
N ARG A 93 21.95 25.07 -34.78
CA ARG A 93 22.49 26.27 -34.11
C ARG A 93 21.45 26.94 -33.20
N ILE A 94 20.20 27.06 -33.64
CA ILE A 94 19.10 27.64 -32.84
C ILE A 94 18.87 26.81 -31.58
N LEU A 95 18.81 25.48 -31.71
CA LEU A 95 18.60 24.56 -30.58
C LEU A 95 19.77 24.60 -29.60
N LEU A 96 21.01 24.59 -30.07
CA LEU A 96 22.20 24.65 -29.22
C LEU A 96 22.30 25.99 -28.47
N HIS A 97 21.98 27.11 -29.12
CA HIS A 97 21.95 28.42 -28.45
C HIS A 97 20.82 28.54 -27.41
N ASN A 98 19.73 27.81 -27.59
CA ASN A 98 18.54 27.87 -26.74
C ASN A 98 18.25 26.51 -26.08
N PHE A 99 19.29 25.79 -25.67
CA PHE A 99 19.18 24.40 -25.23
C PHE A 99 18.22 24.23 -24.05
N SER A 100 18.15 25.22 -23.14
CA SER A 100 17.22 25.22 -22.01
C SER A 100 15.74 25.27 -22.41
N ARG A 101 15.43 25.68 -23.64
CA ARG A 101 14.06 25.75 -24.20
C ARG A 101 13.70 24.53 -25.05
N PHE A 102 14.64 23.63 -25.30
CA PHE A 102 14.39 22.37 -26.00
C PHE A 102 13.62 21.39 -25.09
N THR A 103 12.30 21.43 -25.19
CA THR A 103 11.40 20.81 -24.20
C THR A 103 11.11 19.35 -24.54
N VAL A 104 12.14 18.51 -24.40
CA VAL A 104 12.00 17.06 -24.24
C VAL A 104 12.19 16.77 -22.77
N THR A 105 11.19 16.25 -22.07
CA THR A 105 11.22 16.12 -20.60
C THR A 105 10.46 14.90 -20.12
N THR A 106 10.55 14.57 -18.84
CA THR A 106 9.68 13.53 -18.26
C THR A 106 8.29 14.09 -17.97
N ILE A 107 7.31 13.19 -17.89
CA ILE A 107 5.95 13.54 -17.44
C ILE A 107 6.01 14.27 -16.08
N ASP A 108 6.79 13.74 -15.13
CA ASP A 108 7.00 14.33 -13.80
C ASP A 108 7.57 15.75 -13.87
N SER A 109 8.67 15.93 -14.60
CA SER A 109 9.32 17.24 -14.74
C SER A 109 8.40 18.28 -15.40
N PHE A 110 7.57 17.83 -16.34
CA PHE A 110 6.55 18.69 -16.96
C PHE A 110 5.48 19.12 -15.96
N PHE A 111 4.95 18.19 -15.17
CA PHE A 111 3.95 18.50 -14.13
C PHE A 111 4.53 19.41 -13.05
N GLN A 112 5.75 19.16 -12.58
CA GLN A 112 6.43 20.04 -11.63
C GLN A 112 6.54 21.48 -12.15
N ARG A 113 6.86 21.65 -13.44
CA ARG A 113 6.93 22.97 -14.07
C ARG A 113 5.55 23.65 -14.10
N ILE A 114 4.49 22.91 -14.42
CA ILE A 114 3.11 23.42 -14.38
C ILE A 114 2.74 23.84 -12.95
N LEU A 115 2.97 22.97 -11.97
CA LEU A 115 2.61 23.24 -10.57
C LEU A 115 3.31 24.48 -10.04
N LYS A 116 4.60 24.66 -10.34
CA LYS A 116 5.33 25.89 -9.99
C LYS A 116 4.69 27.15 -10.59
N SER A 117 4.11 27.06 -11.80
CA SER A 117 3.42 28.19 -12.42
C SER A 117 2.03 28.49 -11.85
N PHE A 118 1.39 27.51 -11.19
CA PHE A 118 0.06 27.65 -10.56
C PHE A 118 0.11 27.63 -9.02
N ALA A 119 1.30 27.57 -8.42
CA ALA A 119 1.46 27.38 -6.98
C ALA A 119 0.75 28.48 -6.18
N ARG A 120 0.80 29.72 -6.67
CA ARG A 120 0.16 30.87 -6.03
C ARG A 120 -1.36 30.76 -6.08
N GLU A 121 -1.92 30.43 -7.23
CA GLU A 121 -3.36 30.26 -7.45
C GLU A 121 -3.91 29.05 -6.67
N ALA A 122 -3.09 28.02 -6.48
CA ALA A 122 -3.40 26.83 -5.72
C ALA A 122 -3.23 26.98 -4.19
N GLY A 123 -2.80 28.16 -3.71
CA GLY A 123 -2.52 28.38 -2.28
C GLY A 123 -1.32 27.57 -1.76
N ILE A 124 -0.47 27.04 -2.65
CA ILE A 124 0.74 26.31 -2.31
C ILE A 124 1.85 27.34 -2.04
N PRO A 125 2.48 27.33 -0.87
CA PRO A 125 3.55 28.28 -0.59
C PRO A 125 4.69 28.16 -1.62
N PHE A 126 4.99 29.26 -2.30
CA PHE A 126 5.93 29.37 -3.43
C PHE A 126 7.36 28.91 -3.10
N TYR A 127 7.69 28.78 -1.81
CA TYR A 127 9.02 28.43 -1.31
C TYR A 127 9.21 26.92 -1.05
N ARG A 128 8.18 26.07 -1.23
CA ARG A 128 8.33 24.64 -0.94
C ARG A 128 9.02 23.90 -2.08
N GLU A 129 10.15 23.23 -1.78
CA GLU A 129 10.86 22.41 -2.76
C GLU A 129 10.08 21.11 -3.02
N LEU A 130 9.87 20.79 -4.31
CA LEU A 130 9.24 19.53 -4.72
C LEU A 130 10.28 18.42 -4.65
N ILE A 131 10.04 17.43 -3.79
CA ILE A 131 10.91 16.28 -3.66
C ILE A 131 10.53 15.19 -4.66
N LEU A 132 11.56 14.62 -5.30
CA LEU A 132 11.47 13.51 -6.24
C LEU A 132 11.61 12.14 -5.57
N ASP A 133 12.22 12.09 -4.38
CA ASP A 133 12.51 10.86 -3.64
C ASP A 133 11.72 10.78 -2.33
N ASP A 134 10.46 10.35 -2.45
CA ASP A 134 9.57 10.13 -1.31
C ASP A 134 10.16 9.13 -0.31
N LYS A 135 11.05 8.23 -0.75
CA LYS A 135 11.67 7.22 0.15
C LYS A 135 12.71 7.86 1.07
N MET A 136 13.48 8.81 0.57
CA MET A 136 14.48 9.52 1.39
C MET A 136 13.80 10.27 2.54
N VAL A 137 12.69 10.97 2.24
CA VAL A 137 11.90 11.69 3.25
C VAL A 137 11.34 10.72 4.29
N LEU A 138 10.80 9.59 3.83
CA LEU A 138 10.26 8.58 4.72
C LEU A 138 11.32 7.96 5.63
N GLU A 139 12.50 7.61 5.11
CA GLU A 139 13.61 7.09 5.91
C GLU A 139 14.03 8.08 7.00
N GLU A 140 14.17 9.37 6.66
CA GLU A 140 14.51 10.42 7.63
C GLU A 140 13.40 10.57 8.70
N THR A 141 12.14 10.51 8.28
CA THR A 141 10.99 10.58 9.21
C THR A 141 10.99 9.38 10.17
N ILE A 142 11.31 8.18 9.68
CA ILE A 142 11.41 6.97 10.51
C ILE A 142 12.56 7.11 11.49
N ASP A 143 13.71 7.62 11.06
CA ASP A 143 14.85 7.83 11.94
C ASP A 143 14.52 8.86 13.03
N GLN A 144 13.77 9.92 12.71
CA GLN A 144 13.23 10.87 13.69
C GLN A 144 12.23 10.24 14.67
N LEU A 145 11.33 9.37 14.20
CA LEU A 145 10.42 8.59 15.04
C LEU A 145 11.20 7.76 16.07
N PHE A 146 12.25 7.06 15.62
CA PHE A 146 13.09 6.27 16.52
C PHE A 146 13.92 7.13 17.48
N PHE A 147 14.37 8.31 17.03
CA PHE A 147 15.14 9.24 17.87
C PHE A 147 14.30 9.78 19.02
N HIS A 148 13.05 10.18 18.75
CA HIS A 148 12.11 10.70 19.75
C HIS A 148 11.26 9.61 20.43
N LEU A 149 11.59 8.33 20.23
CA LEU A 149 10.77 7.23 20.75
C LEU A 149 10.57 7.27 22.27
N ASN A 150 11.58 7.77 23.01
CA ASN A 150 11.51 7.92 24.46
C ASN A 150 10.51 8.99 24.93
N GLU A 151 10.14 9.92 24.04
CA GLU A 151 9.14 10.96 24.30
C GLU A 151 7.71 10.44 24.10
N HIS A 152 7.58 9.23 23.53
CA HIS A 152 6.32 8.54 23.30
C HIS A 152 6.31 7.16 23.98
N PRO A 153 6.16 7.08 25.31
CA PRO A 153 6.21 5.83 26.07
C PRO A 153 5.23 4.77 25.57
N PHE A 154 4.04 5.19 25.10
CA PHE A 154 3.04 4.29 24.55
C PHE A 154 3.52 3.60 23.25
N LEU A 155 4.10 4.38 22.34
CA LEU A 155 4.66 3.86 21.08
C LEU A 155 5.84 2.92 21.36
N GLN A 156 6.67 3.27 22.34
CA GLN A 156 7.80 2.46 22.78
C GLN A 156 7.36 1.09 23.32
N ASP A 157 6.45 1.08 24.29
CA ASP A 157 5.91 -0.14 24.89
C ASP A 157 5.24 -1.02 23.84
N TRP A 158 4.55 -0.40 22.89
CA TRP A 158 3.96 -1.14 21.79
C TRP A 158 5.02 -1.78 20.88
N LEU A 159 6.01 -1.03 20.40
CA LEU A 159 7.04 -1.54 19.49
C LEU A 159 7.75 -2.75 20.11
N VAL A 160 8.01 -2.70 21.41
CA VAL A 160 8.55 -3.82 22.18
C VAL A 160 7.62 -5.03 22.13
N ASN A 161 6.35 -4.86 22.49
CA ASN A 161 5.36 -5.96 22.51
C ASN A 161 5.15 -6.59 21.13
N TYR A 162 5.08 -5.77 20.10
CA TYR A 162 4.93 -6.22 18.72
C TYR A 162 6.16 -7.02 18.24
N THR A 163 7.36 -6.53 18.54
CA THR A 163 8.61 -7.23 18.22
C THR A 163 8.67 -8.58 18.93
N LEU A 164 8.29 -8.63 20.21
CA LEU A 164 8.22 -9.88 20.98
C LEU A 164 7.22 -10.88 20.39
N ASP A 165 6.05 -10.43 19.90
CA ASP A 165 5.07 -11.28 19.22
C ASP A 165 5.61 -11.85 17.90
N ARG A 166 6.30 -11.02 17.11
CA ARG A 166 6.94 -11.44 15.85
C ARG A 166 8.05 -12.47 16.07
N ILE A 167 8.88 -12.27 17.09
CA ILE A 167 9.91 -13.24 17.50
C ILE A 167 9.27 -14.58 17.88
N ARG A 168 8.16 -14.56 18.63
CA ARG A 168 7.41 -15.78 18.98
C ARG A 168 6.84 -16.50 17.74
N GLN A 169 6.51 -15.75 16.69
CA GLN A 169 6.05 -16.27 15.40
C GLN A 169 7.20 -16.70 14.47
N GLY A 170 8.46 -16.67 14.92
CA GLY A 170 9.63 -17.04 14.12
C GLY A 170 10.04 -16.01 13.07
N SER A 171 9.59 -14.77 13.20
CA SER A 171 9.92 -13.65 12.30
C SER A 171 11.17 -12.90 12.74
N SER A 172 11.70 -12.04 11.85
CA SER A 172 12.84 -11.16 12.12
C SER A 172 12.56 -10.16 13.25
N TRP A 173 13.60 -9.75 13.99
CA TRP A 173 13.53 -8.73 15.05
C TRP A 173 13.76 -7.30 14.53
N ASN A 174 14.04 -7.12 13.23
CA ASN A 174 14.38 -5.82 12.68
C ASN A 174 13.14 -4.92 12.56
N VAL A 175 12.87 -4.17 13.63
CA VAL A 175 11.73 -3.26 13.78
C VAL A 175 11.77 -2.12 12.76
N HIS A 176 12.95 -1.58 12.46
CA HIS A 176 13.13 -0.49 11.49
C HIS A 176 12.62 -0.89 10.10
N ASN A 177 12.99 -2.08 9.63
CA ASN A 177 12.48 -2.60 8.35
C ASN A 177 10.96 -2.75 8.33
N GLU A 178 10.35 -3.12 9.46
CA GLU A 178 8.90 -3.29 9.56
C GLU A 178 8.18 -1.93 9.56
N VAL A 179 8.68 -0.95 10.30
CA VAL A 179 8.19 0.42 10.26
C VAL A 179 8.38 1.02 8.86
N SER A 180 9.50 0.75 8.18
CA SER A 180 9.75 1.15 6.78
C SER A 180 8.76 0.50 5.80
N LEU A 181 8.42 -0.78 6.00
CA LEU A 181 7.39 -1.46 5.21
C LEU A 181 6.01 -0.83 5.41
N LEU A 182 5.64 -0.52 6.65
CA LEU A 182 4.39 0.17 6.97
C LEU A 182 4.38 1.60 6.42
N GLY A 183 5.46 2.35 6.59
CA GLY A 183 5.61 3.72 6.10
C GLY A 183 5.49 3.82 4.58
N LYS A 184 5.97 2.82 3.83
CA LYS A 184 5.77 2.76 2.37
C LYS A 184 4.31 2.68 1.96
N GLU A 185 3.43 2.16 2.82
CA GLU A 185 1.99 2.17 2.57
C GLU A 185 1.40 3.58 2.66
N ILE A 186 1.96 4.46 3.50
CA ILE A 186 1.55 5.89 3.62
C ILE A 186 1.73 6.62 2.29
N LEU A 187 2.83 6.34 1.60
CA LEU A 187 3.19 6.97 0.33
C LEU A 187 2.39 6.45 -0.88
N ARG A 188 1.57 5.40 -0.73
CA ARG A 188 0.77 4.88 -1.85
C ARG A 188 -0.41 5.82 -2.11
N GLU A 189 -0.69 6.08 -3.39
CA GLU A 189 -1.80 6.95 -3.86
C GLU A 189 -3.17 6.62 -3.25
N SER A 190 -3.39 5.36 -2.82
CA SER A 190 -4.63 4.88 -2.20
C SER A 190 -4.77 5.21 -0.70
N TYR A 191 -3.69 5.56 -0.02
CA TYR A 191 -3.66 5.75 1.44
C TYR A 191 -4.50 6.94 1.96
N PRO A 192 -4.49 8.12 1.32
CA PRO A 192 -5.22 9.31 1.79
C PRO A 192 -6.75 9.15 1.74
N GLY A 193 -7.28 8.39 0.78
CA GLY A 193 -8.72 8.16 0.64
C GLY A 193 -9.26 7.10 1.60
N ALA A 194 -8.46 6.08 1.92
CA ALA A 194 -8.83 4.99 2.81
C ALA A 194 -8.80 5.38 4.29
N LEU A 195 -8.04 6.41 4.66
CA LEU A 195 -7.82 6.86 6.03
C LEU A 195 -8.21 8.33 6.28
N ALA A 196 -8.94 9.00 5.38
CA ALA A 196 -9.49 10.34 5.68
C ALA A 196 -10.29 10.42 7.01
N PRO A 197 -11.04 9.37 7.45
CA PRO A 197 -11.63 9.33 8.79
C PRO A 197 -10.61 9.04 9.92
N ALA A 198 -9.46 8.47 9.58
CA ALA A 198 -8.38 8.07 10.48
C ALA A 198 -7.27 9.13 10.64
N GLN A 199 -7.37 10.26 9.94
CA GLN A 199 -6.56 11.46 10.24
C GLN A 199 -6.92 12.12 11.56
N GLN A 200 -7.99 11.68 12.24
CA GLN A 200 -8.14 11.95 13.66
C GLN A 200 -7.12 11.11 14.42
N SER A 201 -5.95 11.71 14.66
CA SER A 201 -4.97 11.18 15.61
C SER A 201 -5.70 10.93 16.93
N PHE A 202 -5.72 9.67 17.41
CA PHE A 202 -6.20 9.42 18.76
C PHE A 202 -5.19 10.05 19.70
N SER A 203 -5.67 10.88 20.63
CA SER A 203 -4.86 11.30 21.77
C SER A 203 -4.37 10.08 22.56
N ASP A 204 -3.26 10.23 23.28
CA ASP A 204 -2.71 9.17 24.14
C ASP A 204 -3.77 8.63 25.12
N GLU A 205 -4.61 9.52 25.67
CA GLU A 205 -5.74 9.13 26.53
C GLU A 205 -6.75 8.22 25.82
N GLN A 206 -7.10 8.52 24.57
CA GLN A 206 -8.01 7.67 23.79
C GLN A 206 -7.38 6.32 23.46
N ARG A 207 -6.07 6.29 23.16
CA ARG A 207 -5.34 5.05 22.90
C ARG A 207 -5.31 4.14 24.14
N GLU A 208 -5.03 4.71 25.30
CA GLU A 208 -5.05 4.00 26.58
C GLU A 208 -6.45 3.46 26.90
N GLN A 209 -7.49 4.27 26.70
CA GLN A 209 -8.89 3.84 26.88
C GLN A 209 -9.24 2.67 25.95
N TRP A 210 -8.89 2.74 24.67
CA TRP A 210 -9.12 1.66 23.71
C TRP A 210 -8.38 0.38 24.10
N GLN A 211 -7.12 0.49 24.49
CA GLN A 211 -6.33 -0.65 24.96
C GLN A 211 -6.96 -1.28 26.21
N GLY A 212 -7.36 -0.47 27.19
CA GLY A 212 -8.04 -0.93 28.40
C GLY A 212 -9.37 -1.63 28.11
N LEU A 213 -10.16 -1.10 27.17
CA LEU A 213 -11.41 -1.70 26.72
C LEU A 213 -11.19 -3.06 26.05
N LEU A 214 -10.24 -3.16 25.12
CA LEU A 214 -9.91 -4.39 24.40
C LEU A 214 -9.36 -5.46 25.35
N PHE A 215 -8.41 -5.09 26.21
CA PHE A 215 -7.84 -6.01 27.21
C PHE A 215 -8.90 -6.49 28.21
N GLY A 216 -9.72 -5.57 28.71
CA GLY A 216 -10.82 -5.89 29.62
C GLY A 216 -11.85 -6.82 28.99
N LYS A 217 -12.18 -6.62 27.71
CA LYS A 217 -13.10 -7.48 26.97
C LYS A 217 -12.48 -8.85 26.69
N GLU A 218 -11.21 -8.91 26.29
CA GLU A 218 -10.48 -10.17 26.07
C GLU A 218 -10.47 -11.02 27.35
N LYS A 219 -10.14 -10.41 28.50
CA LYS A 219 -10.12 -11.08 29.80
C LYS A 219 -11.50 -11.67 30.14
N LYS A 220 -12.57 -10.88 30.02
CA LYS A 220 -13.95 -11.34 30.28
C LYS A 220 -14.37 -12.49 29.37
N LEU A 221 -14.02 -12.43 28.08
CA LEU A 221 -14.34 -13.51 27.12
C LEU A 221 -13.62 -14.81 27.48
N LYS A 222 -12.34 -14.75 27.87
CA LYS A 222 -11.58 -15.91 28.35
C LYS A 222 -12.18 -16.50 29.63
N GLU A 223 -12.54 -15.67 30.59
CA GLU A 223 -13.22 -16.10 31.83
C GLU A 223 -14.57 -16.79 31.54
N ASN A 224 -15.35 -16.24 30.60
CA ASN A 224 -16.61 -16.83 30.15
C ASN A 224 -16.43 -18.19 29.50
N LEU A 225 -15.40 -18.37 28.66
CA LEU A 225 -15.07 -19.66 28.04
C LEU A 225 -14.68 -20.71 29.08
N ILE A 226 -13.85 -20.35 30.06
CA ILE A 226 -13.46 -21.23 31.16
C ILE A 226 -14.69 -21.64 31.99
N ALA A 227 -15.55 -20.69 32.32
CA ALA A 227 -16.80 -20.95 33.04
C ALA A 227 -17.74 -21.87 32.25
N THR A 228 -17.81 -21.70 30.92
CA THR A 228 -18.61 -22.54 30.01
C THR A 228 -18.09 -23.98 30.01
N GLY A 229 -16.78 -24.18 29.92
CA GLY A 229 -16.15 -25.49 30.02
C GLY A 229 -16.45 -26.18 31.35
N LYS A 230 -16.31 -25.46 32.48
CA LYS A 230 -16.61 -26.01 33.82
C LYS A 230 -18.06 -26.46 33.95
N ARG A 231 -19.03 -25.64 33.49
CA ARG A 231 -20.46 -25.99 33.51
C ARG A 231 -20.76 -27.23 32.66
N ALA A 232 -20.15 -27.35 31.49
CA ALA A 232 -20.34 -28.52 30.64
C ALA A 232 -19.78 -29.79 31.29
N CYS A 233 -18.61 -29.71 31.96
CA CYS A 233 -18.06 -30.82 32.74
C CYS A 233 -18.97 -31.21 33.93
N GLU A 234 -19.57 -30.23 34.62
CA GLU A 234 -20.54 -30.50 35.68
C GLU A 234 -21.79 -31.22 35.17
N ILE A 235 -22.32 -30.82 34.01
CA ILE A 235 -23.46 -31.50 33.37
C ILE A 235 -23.07 -32.95 33.02
N ALA A 236 -21.96 -33.15 32.32
CA ALA A 236 -21.49 -34.49 31.96
C ALA A 236 -21.29 -35.39 33.20
N GLY A 237 -20.74 -34.84 34.28
CA GLY A 237 -20.56 -35.53 35.55
C GLY A 237 -21.88 -36.00 36.19
N ARG A 238 -22.96 -35.20 36.11
CA ARG A 238 -24.29 -35.59 36.63
C ARG A 238 -24.86 -36.83 35.92
N PHE A 239 -24.51 -37.02 34.66
CA PHE A 239 -24.93 -38.18 33.86
C PHE A 239 -23.91 -39.33 33.90
N GLY A 240 -22.83 -39.23 34.69
CA GLY A 240 -21.79 -40.26 34.77
C GLY A 240 -21.01 -40.44 33.45
N LEU A 241 -20.93 -39.38 32.65
CA LEU A 241 -20.22 -39.36 31.36
C LEU A 241 -18.79 -38.87 31.54
N ASN A 242 -17.86 -39.48 30.80
CA ASN A 242 -16.47 -39.04 30.69
C ASN A 242 -16.07 -38.88 29.22
N VAL A 243 -14.91 -38.29 28.96
CA VAL A 243 -14.42 -37.98 27.61
C VAL A 243 -14.41 -39.18 26.64
N ASN A 244 -14.23 -40.41 27.14
CA ASN A 244 -14.17 -41.61 26.31
C ASN A 244 -15.55 -42.11 25.87
N ASP A 245 -16.62 -41.63 26.50
CA ASP A 245 -18.00 -41.97 26.14
C ASP A 245 -18.46 -41.24 24.87
N PHE A 246 -17.82 -40.11 24.54
CA PHE A 246 -18.16 -39.26 23.40
C PHE A 246 -17.43 -39.68 22.12
N ALA A 247 -18.05 -39.42 20.96
CA ALA A 247 -17.46 -39.69 19.66
C ALA A 247 -16.15 -38.90 19.47
N GLY A 248 -15.10 -39.59 19.02
CA GLY A 248 -13.77 -39.01 18.84
C GLY A 248 -12.90 -38.98 20.09
N LYS A 249 -13.41 -39.38 21.27
CA LYS A 249 -12.67 -39.50 22.54
C LYS A 249 -11.85 -38.25 22.86
N SER A 250 -10.52 -38.29 22.68
CA SER A 250 -9.62 -37.14 22.89
C SER A 250 -9.85 -35.95 21.96
N ARG A 251 -10.61 -36.13 20.86
CA ARG A 251 -11.02 -35.08 19.92
C ARG A 251 -12.52 -34.77 19.99
N SER A 252 -13.21 -35.27 21.01
CA SER A 252 -14.65 -35.11 21.18
C SER A 252 -15.03 -33.69 21.63
N VAL A 253 -16.33 -33.40 21.58
CA VAL A 253 -16.92 -32.18 22.17
C VAL A 253 -16.64 -32.11 23.67
N MET A 254 -16.62 -33.24 24.37
CA MET A 254 -16.27 -33.28 25.80
C MET A 254 -14.80 -32.91 26.04
N ALA A 255 -13.88 -33.41 25.20
CA ALA A 255 -12.46 -33.05 25.29
C ALA A 255 -12.22 -31.55 25.01
N TYR A 256 -13.08 -30.92 24.21
CA TYR A 256 -13.10 -29.48 24.04
C TYR A 256 -13.51 -28.75 25.33
N PHE A 257 -14.60 -29.16 25.98
CA PHE A 257 -15.03 -28.55 27.25
C PHE A 257 -14.02 -28.75 28.39
N GLU A 258 -13.38 -29.92 28.48
CA GLU A 258 -12.30 -30.18 29.46
C GLU A 258 -11.12 -29.24 29.23
N ARG A 259 -10.71 -29.01 27.97
CA ARG A 259 -9.64 -28.05 27.63
C ARG A 259 -10.03 -26.63 28.00
N LEU A 260 -11.26 -26.20 27.72
CA LEU A 260 -11.76 -24.89 28.14
C LEU A 260 -11.74 -24.74 29.67
N ALA A 261 -12.21 -25.75 30.40
CA ALA A 261 -12.23 -25.73 31.87
C ALA A 261 -10.81 -25.61 32.47
N ALA A 262 -9.81 -26.19 31.79
CA ALA A 262 -8.39 -26.09 32.14
C ALA A 262 -7.71 -24.78 31.69
N GLY A 263 -8.40 -23.90 30.96
CA GLY A 263 -7.85 -22.65 30.44
C GLY A 263 -7.15 -22.75 29.09
N THR A 264 -7.21 -23.91 28.43
CA THR A 264 -6.62 -24.13 27.11
C THR A 264 -7.64 -23.75 26.03
N ILE A 265 -7.47 -22.57 25.44
CA ILE A 265 -8.33 -22.03 24.39
C ILE A 265 -7.64 -22.22 23.04
N ALA A 266 -8.32 -22.88 22.11
CA ALA A 266 -7.82 -23.16 20.76
C ALA A 266 -8.96 -23.00 19.75
N GLU A 267 -8.57 -22.89 18.47
CA GLU A 267 -9.54 -22.73 17.39
C GLU A 267 -10.51 -23.92 17.32
N PRO A 268 -11.79 -23.66 17.00
CA PRO A 268 -12.78 -24.71 16.85
C PRO A 268 -12.43 -25.56 15.62
N SER A 269 -12.39 -26.89 15.79
CA SER A 269 -12.22 -27.81 14.67
C SER A 269 -13.51 -27.97 13.86
N ASP A 270 -13.43 -28.40 12.60
CA ASP A 270 -14.61 -28.69 11.76
C ASP A 270 -15.57 -29.69 12.42
N THR A 271 -15.02 -30.65 13.19
CA THR A 271 -15.80 -31.61 13.97
C THR A 271 -16.63 -30.92 15.06
N LEU A 272 -16.07 -29.88 15.71
CA LEU A 272 -16.77 -29.11 16.73
C LEU A 272 -17.87 -28.23 16.12
N LEU A 273 -17.59 -27.61 14.97
CA LEU A 273 -18.56 -26.79 14.25
C LEU A 273 -19.75 -27.63 13.76
N SER A 274 -19.49 -28.81 13.20
CA SER A 274 -20.55 -29.73 12.76
C SER A 274 -21.37 -30.33 13.91
N ALA A 275 -20.81 -30.44 15.12
CA ALA A 275 -21.52 -30.95 16.29
C ALA A 275 -22.72 -30.08 16.73
N ARG A 276 -22.85 -28.85 16.22
CA ARG A 276 -24.02 -27.99 16.45
C ARG A 276 -25.28 -28.50 15.76
N THR A 277 -25.12 -29.17 14.62
CA THR A 277 -26.24 -29.60 13.77
C THR A 277 -26.27 -31.11 13.55
N ASP A 278 -25.20 -31.82 13.91
CA ASP A 278 -25.05 -33.26 13.70
C ASP A 278 -24.79 -33.97 15.05
N GLU A 279 -25.83 -34.62 15.58
CA GLU A 279 -25.75 -35.42 16.81
C GLU A 279 -24.74 -36.57 16.71
N THR A 280 -24.42 -37.06 15.50
CA THR A 280 -23.46 -38.16 15.32
C THR A 280 -22.03 -37.76 15.69
N LYS A 281 -21.76 -36.46 15.88
CA LYS A 281 -20.50 -35.94 16.41
C LYS A 281 -20.40 -36.04 17.94
N TRP A 282 -21.51 -36.25 18.62
CA TRP A 282 -21.54 -36.41 20.08
C TRP A 282 -21.36 -37.87 20.50
N PHE A 283 -21.91 -38.82 19.74
CA PHE A 283 -21.83 -40.25 20.03
C PHE A 283 -21.78 -41.11 18.76
N SER A 284 -21.12 -42.28 18.83
CA SER A 284 -21.14 -43.25 17.73
C SER A 284 -22.49 -43.98 17.68
N LYS A 285 -22.86 -44.50 16.50
CA LYS A 285 -24.09 -45.32 16.33
C LYS A 285 -24.10 -46.58 17.21
N THR A 286 -22.92 -47.07 17.61
CA THR A 286 -22.73 -48.25 18.45
C THR A 286 -22.58 -47.91 19.94
N SER A 287 -22.68 -46.64 20.33
CA SER A 287 -22.48 -46.23 21.72
C SER A 287 -23.63 -46.71 22.62
N GLU A 288 -23.29 -47.44 23.67
CA GLU A 288 -24.23 -47.90 24.71
C GLU A 288 -24.77 -46.73 25.55
N LYS A 289 -24.06 -45.59 25.59
CA LYS A 289 -24.42 -44.40 26.36
C LYS A 289 -25.07 -43.28 25.52
N LYS A 290 -25.50 -43.58 24.30
CA LYS A 290 -26.11 -42.59 23.38
C LYS A 290 -27.27 -41.80 24.02
N ASP A 291 -28.12 -42.46 24.80
CA ASP A 291 -29.31 -41.83 25.39
C ASP A 291 -28.94 -40.91 26.55
N LEU A 292 -27.92 -41.26 27.35
CA LEU A 292 -27.35 -40.39 28.38
C LEU A 292 -26.66 -39.17 27.78
N ILE A 293 -25.94 -39.35 26.66
CA ILE A 293 -25.30 -38.23 25.95
C ILE A 293 -26.37 -37.28 25.41
N ARG A 294 -27.46 -37.79 24.82
CA ARG A 294 -28.58 -36.95 24.36
C ARG A 294 -29.22 -36.19 25.52
N GLN A 295 -29.45 -36.83 26.66
CA GLN A 295 -29.97 -36.15 27.85
C GLN A 295 -29.02 -35.05 28.35
N ALA A 296 -27.69 -35.26 28.29
CA ALA A 296 -26.71 -34.24 28.64
C ALA A 296 -26.68 -33.07 27.65
N MET A 297 -26.87 -33.35 26.35
CA MET A 297 -27.07 -32.32 25.31
C MET A 297 -28.29 -31.45 25.62
N ASP A 298 -29.43 -32.08 25.89
CA ASP A 298 -30.70 -31.42 26.21
C ASP A 298 -30.66 -30.68 27.55
N ALA A 299 -29.86 -31.16 28.52
CA ALA A 299 -29.62 -30.50 29.80
C ALA A 299 -28.78 -29.22 29.68
N GLY A 300 -28.32 -28.86 28.48
CA GLY A 300 -27.70 -27.57 28.18
C GLY A 300 -26.31 -27.65 27.57
N MET A 301 -25.71 -28.84 27.40
CA MET A 301 -24.38 -28.92 26.78
C MET A 301 -24.38 -28.43 25.32
N LEU A 302 -25.47 -28.63 24.57
CA LEU A 302 -25.58 -28.11 23.21
C LEU A 302 -25.60 -26.56 23.22
N GLN A 303 -26.38 -25.95 24.11
CA GLN A 303 -26.43 -24.50 24.27
C GLN A 303 -25.07 -23.92 24.67
N LEU A 304 -24.36 -24.58 25.60
CA LEU A 304 -23.01 -24.17 26.01
C LEU A 304 -22.01 -24.27 24.85
N LEU A 305 -22.15 -25.26 23.96
CA LEU A 305 -21.32 -25.37 22.76
C LEU A 305 -21.56 -24.19 21.80
N GLU A 306 -22.81 -23.82 21.56
CA GLU A 306 -23.12 -22.69 20.68
C GLU A 306 -22.59 -21.36 21.25
N GLN A 307 -22.81 -21.13 22.55
CA GLN A 307 -22.31 -19.96 23.26
C GLN A 307 -20.78 -19.89 23.24
N SER A 308 -20.09 -21.03 23.42
CA SER A 308 -18.62 -21.04 23.42
C SER A 308 -18.06 -20.73 22.03
N ILE A 309 -18.69 -21.19 20.96
CA ILE A 309 -18.29 -20.88 19.58
C ILE A 309 -18.48 -19.39 19.27
N GLU A 310 -19.60 -18.80 19.69
CA GLU A 310 -19.84 -17.35 19.52
C GLU A 310 -18.83 -16.52 20.33
N THR A 311 -18.59 -16.91 21.58
CA THR A 311 -17.59 -16.27 22.46
C THR A 311 -16.17 -16.39 21.89
N LEU A 312 -15.81 -17.54 21.29
CA LEU A 312 -14.53 -17.73 20.60
C LEU A 312 -14.41 -16.79 19.40
N ARG A 313 -15.46 -16.66 18.58
CA ARG A 313 -15.46 -15.73 17.44
C ARG A 313 -15.23 -14.28 17.90
N GLU A 314 -15.93 -13.85 18.95
CA GLU A 314 -15.69 -12.54 19.55
C GLU A 314 -14.25 -12.39 20.05
N LEU A 315 -13.72 -13.41 20.74
CA LEU A 315 -12.35 -13.39 21.26
C LEU A 315 -11.32 -13.22 20.14
N TYR A 316 -11.42 -14.00 19.07
CA TYR A 316 -10.51 -13.86 17.91
C TYR A 316 -10.69 -12.52 17.20
N THR A 317 -11.92 -11.98 17.17
CA THR A 317 -12.16 -10.63 16.63
C THR A 317 -11.44 -9.58 17.47
N ILE A 318 -11.55 -9.64 18.80
CA ILE A 318 -10.86 -8.73 19.72
C ILE A 318 -9.35 -8.86 19.59
N GLN A 319 -8.80 -10.08 19.55
CA GLN A 319 -7.37 -10.29 19.34
C GLN A 319 -6.89 -9.74 18.00
N THR A 320 -7.69 -9.89 16.95
CA THR A 320 -7.40 -9.32 15.62
C THR A 320 -7.44 -7.79 15.67
N LEU A 321 -8.43 -7.20 16.33
CA LEU A 321 -8.53 -5.75 16.51
C LEU A 321 -7.35 -5.20 17.31
N THR A 322 -7.03 -5.82 18.44
CA THR A 322 -5.86 -5.45 19.26
C THR A 322 -4.60 -5.47 18.43
N ARG A 323 -4.34 -6.52 17.63
CA ARG A 323 -3.14 -6.60 16.78
C ARG A 323 -3.07 -5.47 15.75
N ASN A 324 -4.19 -5.14 15.09
CA ASN A 324 -4.20 -4.18 13.99
C ASN A 324 -4.37 -2.72 14.45
N PHE A 325 -4.96 -2.47 15.61
CA PHE A 325 -5.14 -1.12 16.16
C PHE A 325 -3.80 -0.39 16.30
N TYR A 326 -2.76 -1.10 16.69
CA TYR A 326 -1.47 -0.47 16.87
C TYR A 326 -0.68 -0.27 15.58
N VAL A 327 -0.87 -1.15 14.59
CA VAL A 327 -0.36 -0.91 13.23
C VAL A 327 -0.95 0.39 12.70
N TRP A 328 -2.25 0.58 12.92
CA TRP A 328 -2.93 1.83 12.61
C TRP A 328 -2.37 3.02 13.41
N ALA A 329 -2.07 2.86 14.70
CA ALA A 329 -1.54 3.94 15.53
C ALA A 329 -0.15 4.42 15.04
N ILE A 330 0.76 3.52 14.70
CA ILE A 330 2.05 3.89 14.09
C ILE A 330 1.87 4.58 12.76
N LEU A 331 0.98 4.05 11.93
CA LEU A 331 0.71 4.64 10.63
C LEU A 331 0.19 6.08 10.79
N SER A 332 -0.61 6.35 11.82
CA SER A 332 -1.04 7.70 12.20
C SER A 332 0.14 8.56 12.68
N ASP A 333 0.95 8.08 13.63
CA ASP A 333 2.09 8.82 14.18
C ASP A 333 3.13 9.15 13.11
N LEU A 334 3.45 8.17 12.27
CA LEU A 334 4.40 8.33 11.17
C LEU A 334 3.86 9.27 10.09
N ALA A 335 2.55 9.28 9.84
CA ALA A 335 1.93 10.23 8.92
C ALA A 335 1.95 11.67 9.48
N GLU A 336 1.72 11.83 10.79
CA GLU A 336 1.79 13.11 11.49
C GLU A 336 3.21 13.68 11.46
N LEU A 337 4.21 12.87 11.85
CA LEU A 337 5.63 13.25 11.78
C LEU A 337 6.09 13.54 10.35
N LEU A 338 5.64 12.75 9.37
CA LEU A 338 5.94 13.03 7.95
C LEU A 338 5.38 14.39 7.54
N HIS A 339 4.18 14.73 8.01
CA HIS A 339 3.56 16.02 7.70
C HIS A 339 4.30 17.18 8.36
N GLU A 340 4.70 17.02 9.63
CA GLU A 340 5.52 17.99 10.36
C GLU A 340 6.88 18.17 9.71
N TYR A 341 7.59 17.09 9.39
CA TYR A 341 8.88 17.13 8.69
C TYR A 341 8.78 17.87 7.35
N LEU A 342 7.77 17.54 6.54
CA LEU A 342 7.52 18.24 5.27
C LEU A 342 7.20 19.73 5.50
N ALA A 343 6.49 20.08 6.57
CA ALA A 343 6.18 21.47 6.90
C ALA A 343 7.43 22.24 7.35
N GLU A 344 8.24 21.69 8.26
CA GLU A 344 9.46 22.30 8.80
C GLU A 344 10.52 22.52 7.71
N GLN A 345 10.76 21.50 6.89
CA GLN A 345 11.74 21.56 5.82
C GLN A 345 11.22 22.31 4.59
N ASN A 346 9.96 22.78 4.62
CA ASN A 346 9.31 23.43 3.50
C ASN A 346 9.36 22.57 2.24
N LEU A 347 8.89 21.32 2.34
CA LEU A 347 8.90 20.34 1.27
C LEU A 347 7.48 19.97 0.86
N HIS A 348 7.35 19.47 -0.37
CA HIS A 348 6.14 18.83 -0.88
C HIS A 348 6.51 17.55 -1.64
N LEU A 349 5.78 16.47 -1.39
CA LEU A 349 5.96 15.20 -2.09
C LEU A 349 5.40 15.32 -3.52
N LEU A 350 6.11 14.77 -4.50
CA LEU A 350 5.64 14.73 -5.88
C LEU A 350 4.37 13.87 -6.01
N SER A 351 4.29 12.76 -5.28
CA SER A 351 3.12 11.85 -5.28
C SER A 351 1.81 12.55 -4.90
N ASP A 352 1.87 13.62 -4.10
CA ASP A 352 0.69 14.42 -3.73
C ASP A 352 0.24 15.41 -4.80
N THR A 353 1.06 15.66 -5.81
CA THR A 353 0.80 16.69 -6.82
C THR A 353 -0.39 16.37 -7.72
N HIS A 354 -0.69 15.09 -7.94
CA HIS A 354 -1.86 14.65 -8.70
C HIS A 354 -3.17 15.10 -8.03
N LYS A 355 -3.22 15.12 -6.69
CA LYS A 355 -4.41 15.57 -5.93
C LYS A 355 -4.64 17.06 -6.11
N ILE A 356 -3.57 17.84 -6.05
CA ILE A 356 -3.60 19.28 -6.25
C ILE A 356 -4.13 19.59 -7.66
N LEU A 357 -3.62 18.89 -8.67
CA LEU A 357 -4.10 19.07 -10.05
C LEU A 357 -5.58 18.71 -10.20
N HIS A 358 -6.04 17.64 -9.54
CA HIS A 358 -7.47 17.26 -9.54
C HIS A 358 -8.35 18.26 -8.77
N GLN A 359 -7.81 19.02 -7.82
CA GLN A 359 -8.57 20.08 -7.15
C GLN A 359 -8.66 21.37 -7.98
N LEU A 360 -7.72 21.58 -8.91
CA LEU A 360 -7.62 22.77 -9.75
C LEU A 360 -8.36 22.66 -11.09
N ILE A 361 -8.63 21.43 -11.56
CA ILE A 361 -9.33 21.11 -12.82
C ILE A 361 -10.69 20.51 -12.47
#